data_AF-A0A5Q8CDP4-F1
#
_entry.id   AF-A0A5Q8CDP4-F1
#
_cell.length_a   1.000
_cell.length_b   1.000
_cell.length_c   1.000
_cell.angle_alpha   90.00
_cell.angle_beta   90.00
_cell.angle_gamma   90.00
#
_symmetry.space_group_name_H-M   'P 1'
#
loop_
_entity.id
_entity.type
_entity.pdbx_description
1 polymer ?
#
loop_
_entity_poly.entity_id
_entity_poly.type
_entity_poly.pdbx_seq_one_letter_code
_entity_poly.pdbx_strand_id
1 'polypeptide(L)'
;LAPDRREKLARLFAVVRRFAEEQNMTERQDPSKIVAGASVAPAREAIAPLPMLAAVTEFKTPVEEEARERALAARDFRLHRAALAETATRIWRDPAGAVTKIEELIVNGFPGGRIAAAVSNDPGAYGALRGTDRMMDRLLAAGRERKEALQAVPEAASHVRSLGASFAAALDSETRAITEERQRMAVAIPGLSPAAEDALRQLTAARKNVAKRDLAPGSIDPRIAQEFTVVSRALDERFGRNALLRGEKDVINRVTPAQRSAFQAMRDRLQVLQQTVRTQSSQEIISERQRRVVDRVRGVTQ
;
A
#
# COMPACT_ATOMS: atom_id res chain seq x y z
N LEU A 1 -13.78 20.36 38.60
CA LEU A 1 -14.19 19.77 37.30
C LEU A 1 -15.40 18.89 37.54
N ALA A 2 -16.51 19.14 36.84
CA ALA A 2 -17.82 18.56 37.14
C ALA A 2 -17.87 17.01 37.01
N PRO A 3 -18.55 16.31 37.93
CA PRO A 3 -18.64 14.84 37.99
C PRO A 3 -19.30 14.19 36.75
N ASP A 4 -20.18 14.92 36.04
CA ASP A 4 -20.92 14.45 34.86
C ASP A 4 -20.05 13.96 33.68
N ARG A 5 -18.84 14.50 33.52
CA ARG A 5 -17.97 14.13 32.40
C ARG A 5 -17.31 12.76 32.61
N ARG A 6 -17.10 12.36 33.86
CA ARG A 6 -16.50 11.06 34.21
C ARG A 6 -17.52 9.93 34.04
N GLU A 7 -18.79 10.19 34.37
CA GLU A 7 -19.86 9.21 34.16
C GLU A 7 -20.15 8.96 32.67
N LYS A 8 -20.14 10.01 31.84
CA LYS A 8 -20.29 9.87 30.38
C LYS A 8 -19.16 9.07 29.75
N LEU A 9 -17.92 9.24 30.23
CA LEU A 9 -16.78 8.46 29.75
C LEU A 9 -16.86 6.99 30.21
N ALA A 10 -17.26 6.74 31.46
CA ALA A 10 -17.45 5.38 31.96
C ALA A 10 -18.52 4.60 31.18
N ARG A 11 -19.63 5.27 30.80
CA ARG A 11 -20.67 4.67 29.94
C ARG A 11 -20.16 4.38 28.52
N LEU A 12 -19.33 5.25 27.94
CA LEU A 12 -18.73 5.02 26.62
C LEU A 12 -17.75 3.83 26.62
N PHE A 13 -16.95 3.68 27.69
CA PHE A 13 -16.05 2.54 27.86
C PHE A 13 -16.79 1.21 28.11
N ALA A 14 -17.97 1.25 28.74
CA ALA A 14 -18.81 0.06 28.90
C ALA A 14 -19.43 -0.40 27.57
N VAL A 15 -19.83 0.54 26.69
CA VAL A 15 -20.36 0.23 25.36
C VAL A 15 -19.30 -0.36 24.44
N VAL A 16 -18.07 0.16 24.47
CA VAL A 16 -16.94 -0.38 23.69
C VAL A 16 -16.54 -1.78 24.17
N ARG A 17 -16.65 -2.06 25.47
CA ARG A 17 -16.37 -3.39 26.02
C ARG A 17 -17.47 -4.41 25.66
N ARG A 18 -18.74 -4.01 25.68
CA ARG A 18 -19.86 -4.84 25.21
C ARG A 18 -19.78 -5.14 23.71
N PHE A 19 -19.31 -4.20 22.90
CA PHE A 19 -19.10 -4.44 21.47
C PHE A 19 -17.98 -5.47 21.23
N ALA A 20 -16.89 -5.43 22.01
CA ALA A 20 -15.83 -6.44 21.94
C ALA A 20 -16.29 -7.82 22.43
N GLU A 21 -17.19 -7.88 23.42
CA GLU A 21 -17.80 -9.13 23.90
C GLU A 21 -18.85 -9.69 22.91
N GLU A 22 -19.58 -8.83 22.20
CA GLU A 22 -20.52 -9.22 21.14
C GLU A 22 -19.81 -9.77 19.90
N GLN A 23 -18.68 -9.19 19.48
CA GLN A 23 -17.86 -9.76 18.40
C GLN A 23 -17.35 -11.17 18.74
N ASN A 24 -17.02 -11.41 20.01
CA ASN A 24 -16.54 -12.70 20.53
C ASN A 24 -17.65 -13.77 20.65
N MET A 25 -18.92 -13.37 20.63
CA MET A 25 -20.07 -14.29 20.67
C MET A 25 -20.58 -14.65 19.26
N THR A 26 -20.43 -13.77 18.27
CA THR A 26 -20.72 -14.09 16.85
C THR A 26 -19.68 -15.00 16.19
N GLU A 27 -18.44 -15.05 16.70
CA GLU A 27 -17.39 -15.97 16.21
C GLU A 27 -17.54 -17.43 16.70
N ARG A 28 -18.49 -17.73 17.60
CA ARG A 28 -18.67 -19.08 18.17
C ARG A 28 -19.69 -19.97 17.46
N GLN A 29 -20.16 -19.59 16.27
CA GLN A 29 -21.01 -20.43 15.44
C GLN A 29 -20.26 -20.97 14.20
N ASP A 30 -19.14 -21.66 14.40
CA ASP A 30 -18.76 -22.76 13.51
C ASP A 30 -17.83 -23.77 14.25
N PRO A 31 -18.37 -24.88 14.78
CA PRO A 31 -17.63 -25.80 15.64
C PRO A 31 -16.93 -26.88 14.80
N SER A 32 -15.84 -26.56 14.10
CA SER A 32 -14.97 -27.59 13.48
C SER A 32 -13.54 -27.11 13.23
N LYS A 33 -12.81 -26.74 14.28
CA LYS A 33 -11.33 -26.80 14.31
C LYS A 33 -10.82 -26.53 15.73
N ILE A 34 -10.85 -27.58 16.55
CA ILE A 34 -10.08 -27.65 17.78
C ILE A 34 -8.68 -28.10 17.40
N VAL A 35 -7.67 -27.24 17.58
CA VAL A 35 -6.29 -27.70 17.83
C VAL A 35 -5.64 -26.79 18.88
N ALA A 36 -5.42 -27.41 20.04
CA ALA A 36 -4.37 -27.20 21.02
C ALA A 36 -4.19 -25.79 21.61
N GLY A 37 -4.73 -25.62 22.81
CA GLY A 37 -4.21 -24.65 23.77
C GLY A 37 -2.79 -25.00 24.22
N ALA A 38 -1.96 -23.98 24.33
CA ALA A 38 -0.79 -24.00 25.19
C ALA A 38 -1.01 -22.95 26.28
N SER A 39 -1.44 -23.41 27.45
CA SER A 39 -1.36 -22.64 28.69
C SER A 39 0.10 -22.34 29.00
N VAL A 40 0.43 -21.06 29.15
CA VAL A 40 1.61 -20.62 29.90
C VAL A 40 1.11 -19.88 31.13
N ALA A 41 1.53 -20.37 32.29
CA ALA A 41 1.27 -19.80 33.61
C ALA A 41 1.83 -18.36 33.72
N PRO A 42 1.27 -17.51 34.60
CA PRO A 42 1.50 -16.07 34.57
C PRO A 42 2.84 -15.72 35.22
N ALA A 43 3.87 -15.52 34.41
CA ALA A 43 5.02 -14.72 34.83
C ALA A 43 4.60 -13.26 34.83
N ARG A 44 5.00 -12.51 35.86
CA ARG A 44 4.81 -11.05 35.97
C ARG A 44 5.55 -10.34 34.83
N GLU A 45 4.95 -10.30 33.66
CA GLU A 45 5.35 -9.41 32.58
C GLU A 45 4.58 -8.11 32.77
N ALA A 46 5.30 -7.01 32.94
CA ALA A 46 4.73 -5.69 32.73
C ALA A 46 4.05 -5.74 31.36
N ILE A 47 2.71 -5.61 31.35
CA ILE A 47 1.90 -5.71 30.12
C ILE A 47 2.53 -4.74 29.11
N ALA A 48 3.20 -5.28 28.10
CA ALA A 48 3.83 -4.46 27.09
C ALA A 48 2.73 -3.58 26.47
N PRO A 49 2.97 -2.27 26.31
CA PRO A 49 1.95 -1.38 25.78
C PRO A 49 1.47 -1.88 24.42
N LEU A 50 0.15 -1.91 24.23
CA LEU A 50 -0.46 -2.38 22.99
C LEU A 50 0.16 -1.65 21.78
N PRO A 51 0.44 -2.37 20.68
CA PRO A 51 1.07 -1.75 19.53
C PRO A 51 0.20 -0.63 18.97
N MET A 52 0.81 0.52 18.68
CA MET A 52 0.12 1.64 18.02
C MET A 52 -0.38 1.26 16.63
N LEU A 53 0.37 0.39 15.93
CA LEU A 53 -0.09 -0.31 14.74
C LEU A 53 0.31 -1.78 14.84
N ALA A 54 -0.67 -2.67 14.85
CA ALA A 54 -0.40 -4.10 14.89
C ALA A 54 0.29 -4.57 13.60
N ALA A 55 1.10 -5.62 13.73
CA ALA A 55 1.60 -6.40 12.60
C ALA A 55 0.43 -7.05 11.86
N VAL A 56 0.53 -7.15 10.54
CA VAL A 56 -0.49 -7.77 9.70
C VAL A 56 0.21 -8.79 8.80
N THR A 57 -0.09 -10.05 9.06
CA THR A 57 0.45 -11.21 8.31
C THR A 57 -0.64 -11.94 7.53
N GLU A 58 -1.91 -11.72 7.86
CA GLU A 58 -3.05 -12.38 7.25
C GLU A 58 -3.81 -11.41 6.33
N PHE A 59 -4.07 -11.85 5.10
CA PHE A 59 -4.75 -11.09 4.08
C PHE A 59 -5.80 -11.97 3.42
N LYS A 60 -7.03 -11.44 3.29
CA LYS A 60 -8.16 -12.17 2.69
C LYS A 60 -7.93 -12.44 1.20
N THR A 61 -7.41 -11.46 0.47
CA THR A 61 -7.17 -11.55 -0.97
C THR A 61 -5.75 -12.07 -1.21
N PRO A 62 -5.54 -13.08 -2.07
CA PRO A 62 -4.19 -13.50 -2.46
C PRO A 62 -3.48 -12.37 -3.22
N VAL A 63 -2.15 -12.41 -3.23
CA VAL A 63 -1.33 -11.37 -3.87
C VAL A 63 -1.64 -11.30 -5.36
N GLU A 64 -1.82 -12.46 -6.00
CA GLU A 64 -2.03 -12.60 -7.43
C GLU A 64 -3.36 -11.99 -7.88
N GLU A 65 -4.42 -12.12 -7.07
CA GLU A 65 -5.74 -11.55 -7.39
C GLU A 65 -5.71 -10.02 -7.25
N GLU A 66 -5.16 -9.50 -6.15
CA GLU A 66 -5.01 -8.07 -5.96
C GLU A 66 -4.08 -7.44 -7.04
N ALA A 67 -3.01 -8.14 -7.41
CA ALA A 67 -2.10 -7.70 -8.47
C ALA A 67 -2.79 -7.63 -9.84
N ARG A 68 -3.66 -8.60 -10.17
CA ARG A 68 -4.46 -8.55 -11.40
C ARG A 68 -5.41 -7.36 -11.42
N GLU A 69 -6.12 -7.11 -10.33
CA GLU A 69 -7.03 -5.96 -10.23
C GLU A 69 -6.27 -4.64 -10.43
N ARG A 70 -5.12 -4.47 -9.75
CA ARG A 70 -4.28 -3.27 -9.92
C ARG A 70 -3.70 -3.16 -11.34
N ALA A 71 -3.28 -4.27 -11.94
CA ALA A 71 -2.76 -4.29 -13.31
C ALA A 71 -3.83 -3.89 -14.35
N LEU A 72 -5.09 -4.31 -14.18
CA LEU A 72 -6.21 -3.87 -15.02
C LEU A 72 -6.56 -2.38 -14.80
N ALA A 73 -6.29 -1.86 -13.59
CA ALA A 73 -6.45 -0.45 -13.29
C ALA A 73 -5.29 0.42 -13.79
N ALA A 74 -4.18 -0.18 -14.21
CA ALA A 74 -3.00 0.55 -14.67
C ALA A 74 -3.32 1.42 -15.88
N ARG A 75 -2.80 2.65 -15.87
CA ARG A 75 -3.06 3.64 -16.92
C ARG A 75 -2.64 3.13 -18.30
N ASP A 76 -1.45 2.55 -18.40
CA ASP A 76 -0.88 2.15 -19.68
C ASP A 76 -1.65 0.96 -20.28
N PHE A 77 -2.12 0.03 -19.45
CA PHE A 77 -3.05 -1.03 -19.87
C PHE A 77 -4.34 -0.45 -20.46
N ARG A 78 -4.98 0.50 -19.76
CA ARG A 78 -6.20 1.16 -20.24
C ARG A 78 -5.99 1.96 -21.53
N LEU A 79 -4.84 2.61 -21.69
CA LEU A 79 -4.49 3.34 -22.91
C LEU A 79 -4.37 2.38 -24.10
N HIS A 80 -3.66 1.26 -23.95
CA HIS A 80 -3.56 0.27 -25.02
C HIS A 80 -4.88 -0.42 -25.32
N ARG A 81 -5.73 -0.64 -24.31
CA ARG A 81 -7.08 -1.18 -24.50
C ARG A 81 -7.95 -0.22 -25.31
N ALA A 82 -7.87 1.08 -25.04
CA ALA A 82 -8.60 2.10 -25.80
C ALA A 82 -8.12 2.19 -27.26
N ALA A 83 -6.81 2.16 -27.51
CA ALA A 83 -6.24 2.16 -28.85
C ALA A 83 -6.65 0.91 -29.67
N LEU A 84 -6.68 -0.26 -29.01
CA LEU A 84 -7.21 -1.47 -29.62
C LEU A 84 -8.71 -1.32 -29.95
N ALA A 85 -9.49 -0.75 -29.04
CA ALA A 85 -10.93 -0.55 -29.25
C ALA A 85 -11.22 0.40 -30.42
N GLU A 86 -10.44 1.47 -30.58
CA GLU A 86 -10.54 2.37 -31.73
C GLU A 86 -10.31 1.62 -33.04
N THR A 87 -9.21 0.87 -33.14
CA THR A 87 -8.88 0.09 -34.34
C THR A 87 -9.91 -1.02 -34.60
N ALA A 88 -10.43 -1.64 -33.54
CA ALA A 88 -11.45 -2.68 -33.62
C ALA A 88 -12.73 -2.19 -34.31
N THR A 89 -13.07 -0.90 -34.23
CA THR A 89 -14.23 -0.32 -34.92
C THR A 89 -14.16 -0.45 -36.44
N ARG A 90 -12.96 -0.54 -37.02
CA ARG A 90 -12.74 -0.71 -38.46
C ARG A 90 -12.78 -2.17 -38.90
N ILE A 91 -12.57 -3.11 -37.99
CA ILE A 91 -12.35 -4.53 -38.31
C ILE A 91 -13.63 -5.36 -38.05
N TRP A 92 -14.16 -5.27 -36.84
CA TRP A 92 -15.23 -6.14 -36.37
C TRP A 92 -16.59 -5.43 -36.35
N ARG A 93 -17.66 -6.19 -36.59
CA ARG A 93 -19.05 -5.72 -36.45
C ARG A 93 -19.42 -5.45 -35.00
N ASP A 94 -18.88 -6.26 -34.08
CA ASP A 94 -18.91 -6.02 -32.63
C ASP A 94 -17.48 -5.77 -32.12
N PRO A 95 -17.02 -4.50 -32.13
CA PRO A 95 -15.69 -4.14 -31.65
C PRO A 95 -15.51 -4.43 -30.16
N ALA A 96 -16.56 -4.22 -29.35
CA ALA A 96 -16.49 -4.38 -27.91
C ALA A 96 -16.31 -5.85 -27.54
N GLY A 97 -17.08 -6.76 -28.15
CA GLY A 97 -16.94 -8.20 -27.96
C GLY A 97 -15.55 -8.72 -28.36
N ALA A 98 -15.01 -8.25 -29.47
CA ALA A 98 -13.66 -8.65 -29.92
C ALA A 98 -12.56 -8.20 -28.95
N VAL A 99 -12.62 -6.95 -28.47
CA VAL A 99 -11.66 -6.41 -27.49
C VAL A 99 -11.74 -7.18 -26.17
N THR A 100 -12.95 -7.44 -25.66
CA THR A 100 -13.15 -8.20 -24.41
C THR A 100 -12.58 -9.61 -24.54
N LYS A 101 -12.83 -10.32 -25.65
CA LYS A 101 -12.27 -11.66 -25.87
C LYS A 101 -10.74 -11.66 -25.91
N ILE A 102 -10.13 -10.65 -26.52
CA ILE A 102 -8.66 -10.49 -26.54
C ILE A 102 -8.13 -10.22 -25.13
N GLU A 103 -8.78 -9.31 -24.39
CA GLU A 103 -8.44 -8.99 -23.01
C GLU A 103 -8.52 -10.20 -22.09
N GLU A 104 -9.58 -11.01 -22.18
CA GLU A 104 -9.74 -12.25 -21.43
C GLU A 104 -8.58 -13.22 -21.68
N LEU A 105 -8.13 -13.37 -22.93
CA LEU A 105 -6.97 -14.21 -23.24
C LEU A 105 -5.69 -13.67 -22.58
N ILE A 106 -5.48 -12.36 -22.59
CA ILE A 106 -4.33 -11.73 -21.94
C ILE A 106 -4.39 -11.98 -20.42
N VAL A 107 -5.55 -11.77 -19.79
CA VAL A 107 -5.75 -11.97 -18.34
C VAL A 107 -5.59 -13.43 -17.94
N ASN A 108 -5.98 -14.37 -18.82
CA ASN A 108 -5.76 -15.81 -18.65
C ASN A 108 -4.30 -16.24 -18.89
N GLY A 109 -3.39 -15.30 -19.16
CA GLY A 109 -1.95 -15.55 -19.23
C GLY A 109 -1.42 -15.91 -20.62
N PHE A 110 -2.24 -15.78 -21.68
CA PHE A 110 -1.75 -15.99 -23.04
C PHE A 110 -0.85 -14.81 -23.47
N PRO A 111 0.35 -15.08 -24.03
CA PRO A 111 1.24 -14.00 -24.45
C PRO A 111 0.61 -13.14 -25.55
N GLY A 112 0.64 -11.81 -25.38
CA GLY A 112 0.08 -10.86 -26.36
C GLY A 112 0.63 -11.05 -27.78
N GLY A 113 1.90 -11.45 -27.92
CA GLY A 113 2.50 -11.79 -29.22
C GLY A 113 1.81 -12.97 -29.91
N ARG A 114 1.43 -14.01 -29.17
CA ARG A 114 0.73 -15.18 -29.70
C ARG A 114 -0.70 -14.83 -30.09
N ILE A 115 -1.39 -14.03 -29.28
CA ILE A 115 -2.74 -13.55 -29.59
C ILE A 115 -2.71 -12.66 -30.84
N ALA A 116 -1.73 -11.75 -30.95
CA ALA A 116 -1.57 -10.89 -32.12
C ALA A 116 -1.32 -11.67 -33.42
N ALA A 117 -0.52 -12.74 -33.36
CA ALA A 117 -0.33 -13.64 -34.50
C ALA A 117 -1.64 -14.34 -34.89
N ALA A 118 -2.40 -14.83 -33.90
CA ALA A 118 -3.71 -15.45 -34.13
C ALA A 118 -4.72 -14.47 -34.72
N VAL A 119 -4.77 -13.22 -34.24
CA VAL A 119 -5.60 -12.14 -34.81
C VAL A 119 -5.21 -11.82 -36.25
N SER A 120 -3.92 -11.86 -36.57
CA SER A 120 -3.43 -11.62 -37.94
C SER A 120 -3.80 -12.76 -38.91
N ASN A 121 -3.79 -13.99 -38.41
CA ASN A 121 -4.06 -15.19 -39.22
C ASN A 121 -5.56 -15.44 -39.42
N ASP A 122 -6.35 -15.28 -38.36
CA ASP A 122 -7.80 -15.48 -38.39
C ASP A 122 -8.51 -14.42 -37.52
N PRO A 123 -8.68 -13.19 -38.04
CA PRO A 123 -9.42 -12.15 -37.33
C PRO A 123 -10.91 -12.50 -37.17
N GLY A 124 -11.45 -13.44 -37.96
CA GLY A 124 -12.83 -13.91 -37.86
C GLY A 124 -13.12 -14.70 -36.58
N ALA A 125 -12.11 -15.40 -36.03
CA ALA A 125 -12.23 -16.11 -34.76
C ALA A 125 -12.53 -15.20 -33.55
N TYR A 126 -12.22 -13.91 -33.67
CA TYR A 126 -12.42 -12.91 -32.62
C TYR A 126 -13.72 -12.11 -32.77
N GLY A 127 -14.40 -12.24 -33.91
CA GLY A 127 -15.68 -11.61 -34.18
C GLY A 127 -16.00 -11.58 -35.67
N ALA A 128 -17.27 -11.39 -36.01
CA ALA A 128 -17.66 -11.21 -37.41
C ALA A 128 -17.04 -9.93 -37.99
N LEU A 129 -16.34 -10.05 -39.11
CA LEU A 129 -15.71 -8.91 -39.77
C LEU A 129 -16.73 -8.01 -40.47
N ARG A 130 -16.41 -6.73 -40.56
CA ARG A 130 -17.17 -5.75 -41.35
C ARG A 130 -17.15 -6.07 -42.84
N GLY A 131 -18.14 -5.54 -43.55
CA GLY A 131 -18.38 -5.86 -44.96
C GLY A 131 -18.79 -7.32 -45.21
N THR A 132 -18.73 -7.69 -46.48
CA THR A 132 -19.14 -8.99 -46.99
C THR A 132 -18.00 -9.67 -47.74
N ASP A 133 -17.84 -10.97 -47.53
CA ASP A 133 -16.78 -11.80 -48.15
C ASP A 133 -17.21 -12.46 -49.47
N ARG A 134 -18.48 -12.26 -49.87
CA ARG A 134 -19.04 -12.83 -51.11
C ARG A 134 -18.31 -12.23 -52.32
N MET A 135 -17.84 -13.10 -53.22
CA MET A 135 -17.16 -12.68 -54.45
C MET A 135 -18.01 -11.73 -55.30
N MET A 136 -19.34 -11.94 -55.34
CA MET A 136 -20.27 -11.07 -56.07
C MET A 136 -20.32 -9.64 -55.51
N ASP A 137 -20.09 -9.47 -54.21
CA ASP A 137 -20.18 -8.18 -53.53
C ASP A 137 -18.83 -7.44 -53.47
N ARG A 138 -17.77 -8.03 -54.05
CA ARG A 138 -16.39 -7.52 -53.96
C ARG A 138 -16.20 -6.14 -54.61
N LEU A 139 -16.96 -5.84 -55.65
CA LEU A 139 -16.96 -4.52 -56.33
C LEU A 139 -17.94 -3.52 -55.68
N LEU A 140 -18.77 -3.98 -54.74
CA LEU A 140 -19.74 -3.15 -54.02
C LEU A 140 -19.12 -2.50 -52.77
N ALA A 141 -19.86 -1.58 -52.16
CA ALA A 141 -19.44 -0.91 -50.92
C ALA A 141 -19.09 -1.90 -49.80
N ALA A 142 -19.84 -2.99 -49.68
CA ALA A 142 -19.59 -4.04 -48.68
C ALA A 142 -18.27 -4.81 -48.92
N GLY A 143 -17.85 -4.98 -50.18
CA GLY A 143 -16.55 -5.57 -50.52
C GLY A 143 -15.38 -4.63 -50.20
N ARG A 144 -15.56 -3.31 -50.40
CA ARG A 144 -14.58 -2.29 -49.99
C ARG A 144 -14.42 -2.23 -48.46
N GLU A 145 -15.54 -2.25 -47.73
CA GLU A 145 -15.53 -2.29 -46.26
C GLU A 145 -14.77 -3.53 -45.73
N ARG A 146 -14.95 -4.70 -46.37
CA ARG A 146 -14.19 -5.90 -46.00
C ARG A 146 -12.68 -5.74 -46.27
N LYS A 147 -12.30 -5.11 -47.37
CA LYS A 147 -10.88 -4.84 -47.69
C LYS A 147 -10.25 -3.90 -46.67
N GLU A 148 -10.94 -2.83 -46.30
CA GLU A 148 -10.51 -1.87 -45.28
C GLU A 148 -10.37 -2.55 -43.91
N ALA A 149 -11.33 -3.40 -43.53
CA ALA A 149 -11.26 -4.19 -42.31
C ALA A 149 -10.00 -5.05 -42.26
N LEU A 150 -9.65 -5.76 -43.34
CA LEU A 150 -8.43 -6.57 -43.41
C LEU A 150 -7.15 -5.72 -43.39
N GLN A 151 -7.17 -4.52 -43.97
CA GLN A 151 -6.03 -3.60 -43.94
C GLN A 151 -5.74 -3.04 -42.54
N ALA A 152 -6.75 -2.96 -41.67
CA ALA A 152 -6.58 -2.50 -40.28
C ALA A 152 -6.08 -3.60 -39.32
N VAL A 153 -6.08 -4.88 -39.73
CA VAL A 153 -5.67 -6.01 -38.88
C VAL A 153 -4.23 -5.91 -38.35
N PRO A 154 -3.21 -5.53 -39.15
CA PRO A 154 -1.83 -5.41 -38.65
C PRO A 154 -1.68 -4.37 -37.53
N GLU A 155 -2.44 -3.28 -37.61
CA GLU A 155 -2.49 -2.23 -36.58
C GLU A 155 -3.12 -2.76 -35.30
N ALA A 156 -4.26 -3.47 -35.40
CA ALA A 156 -4.87 -4.13 -34.25
C ALA A 156 -3.91 -5.14 -33.61
N ALA A 157 -3.23 -5.97 -34.39
CA ALA A 157 -2.23 -6.90 -33.89
C ALA A 157 -1.08 -6.20 -33.14
N SER A 158 -0.69 -5.00 -33.58
CA SER A 158 0.27 -4.17 -32.85
C SER A 158 -0.27 -3.72 -31.49
N HIS A 159 -1.51 -3.25 -31.44
CA HIS A 159 -2.16 -2.88 -30.19
C HIS A 159 -2.34 -4.07 -29.24
N VAL A 160 -2.64 -5.27 -29.75
CA VAL A 160 -2.69 -6.50 -28.94
C VAL A 160 -1.33 -6.82 -28.31
N ARG A 161 -0.22 -6.66 -29.05
CA ARG A 161 1.12 -6.84 -28.48
C ARG A 161 1.40 -5.87 -27.34
N SER A 162 1.10 -4.58 -27.55
CA SER A 162 1.30 -3.56 -26.52
C SER A 162 0.39 -3.74 -25.32
N LEU A 163 -0.87 -4.13 -25.52
CA LEU A 163 -1.80 -4.47 -24.45
C LEU A 163 -1.31 -5.65 -23.60
N GLY A 164 -0.86 -6.74 -24.25
CA GLY A 164 -0.32 -7.89 -23.54
C GLY A 164 0.99 -7.57 -22.79
N ALA A 165 1.89 -6.81 -23.41
CA ALA A 165 3.15 -6.41 -22.79
C ALA A 165 2.93 -5.48 -21.59
N SER A 166 2.05 -4.48 -21.72
CA SER A 166 1.69 -3.59 -20.61
C SER A 166 1.01 -4.31 -19.46
N PHE A 167 0.10 -5.25 -19.73
CA PHE A 167 -0.52 -6.07 -18.69
C PHE A 167 0.51 -6.92 -17.94
N ALA A 168 1.39 -7.61 -18.67
CA ALA A 168 2.42 -8.45 -18.06
C ALA A 168 3.40 -7.63 -17.19
N ALA A 169 3.83 -6.47 -17.69
CA ALA A 169 4.70 -5.56 -16.95
C ALA A 169 4.00 -5.00 -15.70
N ALA A 170 2.74 -4.58 -15.83
CA ALA A 170 1.95 -4.09 -14.71
C ALA A 170 1.75 -5.19 -13.66
N LEU A 171 1.37 -6.39 -14.07
CA LEU A 171 1.15 -7.53 -13.18
C LEU A 171 2.40 -7.90 -12.39
N ASP A 172 3.57 -7.99 -13.04
CA ASP A 172 4.84 -8.26 -12.36
C ASP A 172 5.19 -7.13 -11.37
N SER A 173 5.03 -5.87 -11.78
CA SER A 173 5.31 -4.72 -10.90
C SER A 173 4.39 -4.66 -9.68
N GLU A 174 3.09 -4.91 -9.85
CA GLU A 174 2.10 -4.89 -8.77
C GLU A 174 2.26 -6.09 -7.84
N THR A 175 2.60 -7.26 -8.38
CA THR A 175 2.89 -8.45 -7.56
C THR A 175 4.06 -8.17 -6.62
N ARG A 176 5.14 -7.55 -7.12
CA ARG A 176 6.29 -7.15 -6.29
C ARG A 176 5.89 -6.07 -5.28
N ALA A 177 5.18 -5.04 -5.72
CA ALA A 177 4.74 -3.94 -4.86
C ALA A 177 3.86 -4.45 -3.70
N ILE A 178 2.87 -5.28 -3.98
CA ILE A 178 1.98 -5.87 -2.96
C ILE A 178 2.77 -6.78 -2.02
N THR A 179 3.69 -7.59 -2.55
CA THR A 179 4.53 -8.45 -1.72
C THR A 179 5.37 -7.63 -0.74
N GLU A 180 6.01 -6.55 -1.21
CA GLU A 180 6.77 -5.64 -0.36
C GLU A 180 5.88 -4.88 0.64
N GLU A 181 4.70 -4.42 0.21
CA GLU A 181 3.71 -3.78 1.08
C GLU A 181 3.33 -4.72 2.25
N ARG A 182 2.97 -5.97 1.95
CA ARG A 182 2.58 -6.97 2.94
C ARG A 182 3.72 -7.37 3.87
N GLN A 183 4.93 -7.54 3.33
CA GLN A 183 6.14 -7.79 4.13
C GLN A 183 6.39 -6.66 5.14
N ARG A 184 6.25 -5.40 4.70
CA ARG A 184 6.43 -4.25 5.59
C ARG A 184 5.29 -4.13 6.61
N MET A 185 4.06 -4.50 6.24
CA MET A 185 2.92 -4.53 7.15
C MET A 185 3.06 -5.55 8.29
N ALA A 186 3.90 -6.57 8.12
CA ALA A 186 4.25 -7.50 9.19
C ALA A 186 5.06 -6.84 10.33
N VAL A 187 5.61 -5.64 10.11
CA VAL A 187 6.29 -4.87 11.17
C VAL A 187 5.24 -4.19 12.05
N ALA A 188 5.16 -4.61 13.31
CA ALA A 188 4.37 -3.89 14.31
C ALA A 188 5.05 -2.55 14.66
N ILE A 189 4.26 -1.50 14.86
CA ILE A 189 4.74 -0.28 15.51
C ILE A 189 4.46 -0.42 17.01
N PRO A 190 5.50 -0.52 17.85
CA PRO A 190 5.34 -0.73 19.28
C PRO A 190 4.52 0.37 19.95
N GLY A 191 3.86 0.02 21.05
CA GLY A 191 3.26 0.99 21.96
C GLY A 191 4.33 1.82 22.67
N LEU A 192 3.95 3.00 23.14
CA LEU A 192 4.77 3.81 24.03
C LEU A 192 4.31 3.60 25.47
N SER A 193 5.23 3.70 26.43
CA SER A 193 4.85 3.77 27.84
C SER A 193 4.02 5.05 28.11
N PRO A 194 3.19 5.09 29.17
CA PRO A 194 2.41 6.29 29.49
C PRO A 194 3.27 7.55 29.65
N ALA A 195 4.46 7.41 30.22
CA ALA A 195 5.42 8.52 30.35
C ALA A 195 5.94 9.00 28.99
N ALA A 196 6.25 8.07 28.08
CA ALA A 196 6.70 8.40 26.73
C ALA A 196 5.57 9.02 25.88
N GLU A 197 4.32 8.57 26.05
CA GLU A 197 3.16 9.21 25.42
C GLU A 197 2.98 10.67 25.89
N ASP A 198 3.08 10.92 27.20
CA ASP A 198 2.92 12.26 27.74
C ASP A 198 4.06 13.18 27.31
N ALA A 199 5.30 12.68 27.28
CA ALA A 199 6.43 13.41 26.71
C ALA A 199 6.19 13.76 25.23
N LEU A 200 5.67 12.82 24.43
CA LEU A 200 5.35 13.06 23.02
C LEU A 200 4.24 14.11 22.84
N ARG A 201 3.22 14.09 23.71
CA ARG A 201 2.15 15.10 23.72
C ARG A 201 2.70 16.48 24.03
N GLN A 202 3.59 16.60 25.01
CA GLN A 202 4.25 17.87 25.35
C GLN A 202 5.11 18.39 24.21
N LEU A 203 5.93 17.55 23.56
CA LEU A 203 6.74 17.93 22.39
C LEU A 203 5.87 18.38 21.22
N THR A 204 4.75 17.68 20.97
CA THR A 204 3.81 18.04 19.91
C THR A 204 3.14 19.39 20.20
N ALA A 205 2.78 19.67 21.45
CA ALA A 205 2.22 20.95 21.87
C ALA A 205 3.25 22.09 21.81
N ALA A 206 4.50 21.82 22.19
CA ALA A 206 5.60 22.78 22.08
C ALA A 206 5.86 23.16 20.62
N ARG A 207 5.86 22.20 19.69
CA ARG A 207 6.04 22.46 18.25
C ARG A 207 4.98 23.40 17.66
N LYS A 208 3.73 23.34 18.14
CA LYS A 208 2.63 24.21 17.69
C LYS A 208 2.74 25.64 18.23
N ASN A 209 3.51 25.86 19.28
CA ASN A 209 3.69 27.17 19.90
C ASN A 209 5.02 27.80 19.45
N VAL A 210 4.96 28.77 18.54
CA VAL A 210 6.14 29.50 18.03
C VAL A 210 6.94 30.16 19.15
N ALA A 211 6.28 30.59 20.23
CA ALA A 211 6.88 31.23 21.40
C ALA A 211 7.52 30.25 22.43
N LYS A 212 7.42 28.93 22.23
CA LYS A 212 8.02 27.88 23.10
C LYS A 212 8.95 26.93 22.34
N ARG A 213 9.54 27.39 21.23
CA ARG A 213 10.54 26.62 20.47
C ARG A 213 11.84 26.37 21.24
N ASP A 214 12.00 26.97 22.42
CA ASP A 214 13.18 26.85 23.28
C ASP A 214 13.14 25.66 24.25
N LEU A 215 12.13 24.78 24.17
CA LEU A 215 12.23 23.45 24.79
C LEU A 215 13.23 22.62 23.97
N ALA A 216 14.50 22.81 24.29
CA ALA A 216 15.61 22.08 23.71
C ALA A 216 15.35 20.56 23.79
N PRO A 217 15.73 19.77 22.77
CA PRO A 217 15.73 18.30 22.81
C PRO A 217 16.55 17.65 23.95
N GLY A 218 17.15 18.46 24.83
CA GLY A 218 18.15 18.07 25.81
C GLY A 218 17.65 17.61 27.18
N SER A 219 16.34 17.40 27.38
CA SER A 219 15.78 16.95 28.67
C SER A 219 14.81 15.75 28.51
N ILE A 220 14.99 14.92 27.49
CA ILE A 220 14.23 13.68 27.40
C ILE A 220 14.96 12.63 28.24
N ASP A 221 14.23 11.97 29.14
CA ASP A 221 14.75 10.83 29.90
C ASP A 221 15.37 9.81 28.94
N PRO A 222 16.61 9.32 29.18
CA PRO A 222 17.26 8.35 28.31
C PRO A 222 16.40 7.10 27.99
N ARG A 223 15.55 6.66 28.92
CA ARG A 223 14.61 5.54 28.70
C ARG A 223 13.53 5.90 27.69
N ILE A 224 12.97 7.11 27.78
CA ILE A 224 11.99 7.62 26.82
C ILE A 224 12.64 7.82 25.44
N ALA A 225 13.87 8.32 25.40
CA ALA A 225 14.63 8.47 24.16
C ALA A 225 14.88 7.12 23.47
N GLN A 226 15.13 6.05 24.25
CA GLN A 226 15.26 4.70 23.73
C GLN A 226 13.94 4.18 23.15
N GLU A 227 12.80 4.37 23.83
CA GLU A 227 11.47 4.03 23.30
C GLU A 227 11.18 4.75 21.97
N PHE A 228 11.47 6.05 21.91
CA PHE A 228 11.31 6.82 20.67
C PHE A 228 12.22 6.30 19.55
N THR A 229 13.44 5.87 19.87
CA THR A 229 14.36 5.28 18.88
C THR A 229 13.82 3.96 18.33
N VAL A 230 13.28 3.10 19.19
CA VAL A 230 12.65 1.83 18.81
C VAL A 230 11.44 2.07 17.90
N VAL A 231 10.54 2.99 18.27
CA VAL A 231 9.38 3.35 17.46
C VAL A 231 9.82 3.98 16.13
N SER A 232 10.80 4.90 16.16
CA SER A 232 11.34 5.55 14.95
C SER A 232 11.91 4.52 13.96
N ARG A 233 12.63 3.51 14.47
CA ARG A 233 13.14 2.40 13.66
C ARG A 233 12.02 1.54 13.08
N ALA A 234 11.04 1.16 13.88
CA ALA A 234 9.88 0.40 13.40
C ALA A 234 9.09 1.16 12.31
N LEU A 235 8.99 2.49 12.45
CA LEU A 235 8.38 3.36 11.43
C LEU A 235 9.21 3.36 10.13
N ASP A 236 10.53 3.41 10.22
CA ASP A 236 11.39 3.34 9.03
C ASP A 236 11.35 1.96 8.36
N GLU A 237 11.26 0.88 9.13
CA GLU A 237 11.13 -0.49 8.62
C GLU A 237 9.78 -0.71 7.94
N ARG A 238 8.68 -0.26 8.57
CA ARG A 238 7.32 -0.38 8.01
C ARG A 238 7.07 0.58 6.85
N PHE A 239 7.44 1.84 6.96
CA PHE A 239 7.06 2.86 5.99
C PHE A 239 8.17 3.23 5.01
N GLY A 240 9.40 2.80 5.26
CA GLY A 240 10.57 3.29 4.54
C GLY A 240 11.25 4.43 5.29
N ARG A 241 12.58 4.52 5.13
CA ARG A 241 13.42 5.48 5.86
C ARG A 241 12.91 6.91 5.69
N ASN A 242 12.52 7.55 6.77
CA ASN A 242 11.99 8.94 6.81
C ASN A 242 10.75 9.19 5.92
N ALA A 243 10.00 8.16 5.54
CA ALA A 243 8.83 8.31 4.67
C ALA A 243 7.76 9.23 5.28
N LEU A 244 7.52 9.11 6.59
CA LEU A 244 6.59 9.98 7.32
C LEU A 244 7.06 11.44 7.35
N LEU A 245 8.36 11.68 7.53
CA LEU A 245 8.94 13.03 7.55
C LEU A 245 8.90 13.69 6.16
N ARG A 246 9.11 12.94 5.09
CA ARG A 246 9.00 13.42 3.70
C ARG A 246 7.56 13.66 3.26
N GLY A 247 6.57 13.21 4.04
CA GLY A 247 5.16 13.35 3.68
C GLY A 247 4.78 12.49 2.47
N GLU A 248 5.43 11.34 2.29
CA GLU A 248 5.11 10.44 1.18
C GLU A 248 3.65 9.99 1.26
N LYS A 249 3.00 9.83 0.10
CA LYS A 249 1.56 9.55 0.00
C LYS A 249 1.25 8.05 0.06
N ASP A 250 2.21 7.22 -0.35
CA ASP A 250 2.15 5.76 -0.40
C ASP A 250 2.20 5.08 0.98
N VAL A 251 2.60 5.81 2.04
CA VAL A 251 2.59 5.27 3.42
C VAL A 251 1.23 4.71 3.84
N ILE A 252 0.14 5.23 3.28
CA ILE A 252 -1.22 4.75 3.58
C ILE A 252 -1.50 3.34 3.03
N ASN A 253 -0.78 2.92 1.98
CA ASN A 253 -0.90 1.58 1.41
C ASN A 253 -0.34 0.52 2.36
N ARG A 254 0.59 0.91 3.23
CA ARG A 254 1.22 0.05 4.26
C ARG A 254 0.44 0.03 5.58
N VAL A 255 -0.82 0.46 5.54
CA VAL A 255 -1.77 0.48 6.68
C VAL A 255 -3.09 -0.14 6.23
N THR A 256 -3.55 -1.15 6.98
CA THR A 256 -4.84 -1.79 6.70
C THR A 256 -5.98 -0.78 6.84
N PRO A 257 -7.08 -0.94 6.08
CA PRO A 257 -8.26 -0.08 6.19
C PRO A 257 -8.74 0.12 7.64
N ALA A 258 -8.71 -0.94 8.46
CA ALA A 258 -9.09 -0.90 9.87
C ALA A 258 -8.18 -0.01 10.74
N GLN A 259 -6.88 0.09 10.42
CA GLN A 259 -5.90 0.89 11.17
C GLN A 259 -5.75 2.33 10.61
N ARG A 260 -6.31 2.65 9.45
CA ARG A 260 -6.08 3.94 8.76
C ARG A 260 -6.52 5.15 9.57
N SER A 261 -7.69 5.10 10.21
CA SER A 261 -8.21 6.20 11.02
C SER A 261 -7.32 6.48 12.24
N ALA A 262 -6.92 5.42 12.95
CA ALA A 262 -6.00 5.49 14.07
C ALA A 262 -4.64 6.06 13.64
N PHE A 263 -4.08 5.55 12.53
CA PHE A 263 -2.81 6.04 11.97
C PHE A 263 -2.88 7.53 11.61
N GLN A 264 -3.93 7.97 10.94
CA GLN A 264 -4.11 9.38 10.57
C GLN A 264 -4.18 10.28 11.82
N ALA A 265 -4.87 9.85 12.87
CA ALA A 265 -4.96 10.61 14.12
C ALA A 265 -3.61 10.75 14.85
N MET A 266 -2.71 9.77 14.71
CA MET A 266 -1.38 9.79 15.33
C MET A 266 -0.27 10.33 14.42
N ARG A 267 -0.50 10.51 13.11
CA ARG A 267 0.52 10.83 12.10
C ARG A 267 1.40 12.02 12.48
N ASP A 268 0.79 13.13 12.87
CA ASP A 268 1.52 14.34 13.27
C ASP A 268 2.44 14.09 14.48
N ARG A 269 1.97 13.30 15.45
CA ARG A 269 2.74 12.95 16.65
C ARG A 269 3.90 12.04 16.29
N LEU A 270 3.69 11.04 15.43
CA LEU A 270 4.76 10.15 14.95
C LEU A 270 5.82 10.91 14.15
N GLN A 271 5.43 11.93 13.37
CA GLN A 271 6.38 12.82 12.70
C GLN A 271 7.22 13.62 13.71
N VAL A 272 6.59 14.17 14.77
CA VAL A 272 7.33 14.85 15.85
C VAL A 272 8.32 13.89 16.50
N LEU A 273 7.91 12.66 16.81
CA LEU A 273 8.76 11.63 17.39
C LEU A 273 10.00 11.37 16.51
N GLN A 274 9.82 11.11 15.21
CA GLN A 274 10.95 10.88 14.30
C GLN A 274 11.88 12.11 14.23
N GLN A 275 11.31 13.32 14.14
CA GLN A 275 12.11 14.55 14.10
C GLN A 275 12.96 14.74 15.36
N THR A 276 12.40 14.45 16.55
CA THR A 276 13.10 14.51 17.84
C THR A 276 14.28 13.56 17.85
N VAL A 277 14.07 12.28 17.45
CA VAL A 277 15.15 11.28 17.38
C VAL A 277 16.26 11.74 16.43
N ARG A 278 15.93 12.25 15.23
CA ARG A 278 16.95 12.76 14.29
C ARG A 278 17.75 13.92 14.85
N THR A 279 17.08 14.82 15.58
CA THR A 279 17.72 15.99 16.18
C THR A 279 18.67 15.57 17.30
N GLN A 280 18.26 14.64 18.17
CA GLN A 280 19.11 14.07 19.22
C GLN A 280 20.33 13.35 18.65
N SER A 281 20.15 12.47 17.65
CA SER A 281 21.27 11.80 16.99
C SER A 281 22.26 12.79 16.36
N SER A 282 21.77 13.89 15.76
CA SER A 282 22.62 14.92 15.18
C SER A 282 23.41 15.67 16.25
N GLN A 283 22.78 15.98 17.39
CA GLN A 283 23.43 16.62 18.53
C GLN A 283 24.52 15.73 19.14
N GLU A 284 24.25 14.44 19.33
CA GLU A 284 25.23 13.47 19.82
C GLU A 284 26.46 13.41 18.91
N ILE A 285 26.28 13.35 17.59
CA ILE A 285 27.37 13.35 16.61
C ILE A 285 28.19 14.64 16.71
N ILE A 286 27.53 15.80 16.84
CA ILE A 286 28.21 17.10 16.97
C ILE A 286 29.01 17.15 18.28
N SER A 287 28.41 16.74 19.39
CA SER A 287 29.08 16.70 20.70
C SER A 287 30.26 15.73 20.71
N GLU A 288 30.14 14.56 20.07
CA GLU A 288 31.24 13.61 19.94
C GLU A 288 32.39 14.18 19.10
N ARG A 289 32.08 14.86 17.99
CA ARG A 289 33.09 15.56 17.17
C ARG A 289 33.80 16.65 17.97
N GLN A 290 33.06 17.45 18.74
CA GLN A 290 33.64 18.49 19.60
C GLN A 290 34.56 17.89 20.67
N ARG A 291 34.17 16.80 21.33
CA ARG A 291 35.03 16.08 22.28
C ARG A 291 36.32 15.60 21.64
N ARG A 292 36.23 14.94 20.48
CA ARG A 292 37.42 14.47 19.73
C ARG A 292 38.37 15.61 19.35
N VAL A 293 37.84 16.80 19.01
CA VAL A 293 38.66 17.99 18.73
C VAL A 293 39.33 18.50 20.01
N VAL A 294 38.61 18.60 21.12
CA VAL A 294 39.14 19.04 22.42
C VAL A 294 40.23 18.09 22.92
N ASP A 295 40.01 16.78 22.82
CA ASP A 295 40.99 15.76 23.24
C ASP A 295 42.26 15.80 22.36
N ARG A 296 42.10 16.07 21.05
CA ARG A 296 43.25 16.25 20.14
C ARG A 296 44.05 17.52 20.46
N VAL A 297 43.40 18.61 20.84
CA VAL A 297 44.09 19.85 21.26
C VAL A 297 44.81 19.65 22.59
N ARG A 298 44.20 18.95 23.56
CA ARG A 298 44.83 18.65 24.86
C ARG A 298 46.01 17.68 24.76
N GLY A 299 45.97 16.72 23.83
CA GLY A 299 47.07 15.79 23.59
C GLY A 299 48.28 16.38 22.85
N VAL A 300 48.18 17.59 22.29
CA VAL A 300 49.29 18.32 21.63
C VAL A 300 49.98 19.29 22.59
N THR A 301 49.36 19.57 23.75
CA THR A 301 49.88 20.47 24.79
C THR A 301 50.54 19.74 25.97
N GLN A 302 50.80 18.43 25.85
CA GLN A 302 51.60 17.66 26.81
C GLN A 302 52.95 17.28 26.22
#